data_AF-K0PVW7-F1
#
_entry.id   AF-K0PVW7-F1
#
_cell.length_a   1.000
_cell.length_b   1.000
_cell.length_c   1.000
_cell.angle_alpha   90.00
_cell.angle_beta   90.00
_cell.angle_gamma   90.00
#
_symmetry.space_group_name_H-M   'P 1'
#
loop_
_entity.id
_entity.type
_entity.pdbx_description
1 polymer ?
#
loop_
_entity_poly.entity_id
_entity_poly.type
_entity_poly.pdbx_seq_one_letter_code
_entity_poly.pdbx_strand_id
1 'polypeptide(L)'
;MIQDADHIYPIPANLPAIAAAEKLLETGVNFQVQVLNAASRLQIESFDFLMRRYQQQVRLVGDLVGSAGSNDALDVIGDFVRVARIDYASEASNILMIGSKLASQAAHRMREEARTTLEDSAARTVA
;
A
#
# COMPACT_ATOMS: atom_id res chain seq x y z
N MET A 1 60.50 -16.19 23.43
CA MET A 1 60.28 -16.05 21.99
C MET A 1 59.12 -16.95 21.59
N ILE A 2 57.88 -16.54 21.89
CA ILE A 2 56.65 -17.12 21.36
C ILE A 2 55.67 -15.96 21.28
N GLN A 3 55.39 -15.47 20.08
CA GLN A 3 54.40 -14.45 19.82
C GLN A 3 53.57 -14.90 18.62
N ASP A 4 52.29 -14.59 18.68
CA ASP A 4 51.29 -14.66 17.62
C ASP A 4 50.70 -16.04 17.28
N ALA A 5 49.74 -16.44 18.10
CA ALA A 5 48.60 -17.24 17.67
C ALA A 5 47.32 -16.42 17.86
N ASP A 6 47.18 -15.33 17.10
CA ASP A 6 45.89 -14.63 16.98
C ASP A 6 45.79 -13.96 15.60
N HIS A 7 45.90 -14.76 14.54
CA HIS A 7 45.51 -14.34 13.19
C HIS A 7 43.98 -14.41 13.05
N ILE A 8 43.30 -13.54 13.78
CA ILE A 8 41.93 -13.16 13.43
C ILE A 8 42.08 -12.22 12.24
N TYR A 9 41.88 -12.75 11.03
CA TYR A 9 41.77 -11.92 9.84
C TYR A 9 40.67 -10.86 10.08
N PRO A 10 41.00 -9.56 10.10
CA PRO A 10 39.97 -8.54 10.19
C PRO A 10 39.11 -8.68 8.94
N ILE A 11 37.83 -9.01 9.11
CA ILE A 11 36.87 -8.97 8.01
C ILE A 11 36.92 -7.52 7.50
N PRO A 12 37.37 -7.27 6.26
CA PRO A 12 37.43 -5.91 5.76
C PRO A 12 36.00 -5.36 5.74
N ALA A 13 35.79 -4.23 6.43
CA ALA A 13 34.50 -3.57 6.66
C ALA A 13 33.77 -3.11 5.37
N ASN A 14 34.34 -3.42 4.22
CA ASN A 14 34.02 -2.96 2.89
C ASN A 14 33.85 -4.13 1.91
N LEU A 15 33.50 -5.32 2.40
CA LEU A 15 33.07 -6.42 1.54
C LEU A 15 31.77 -6.02 0.79
N PRO A 16 31.75 -6.08 -0.55
CA PRO A 16 30.56 -5.72 -1.34
C PRO A 16 29.31 -6.53 -0.96
N ALA A 17 29.49 -7.72 -0.37
CA ALA A 17 28.40 -8.54 0.17
C ALA A 17 27.70 -7.90 1.39
N ILE A 18 28.42 -7.20 2.27
CA ILE A 18 27.86 -6.54 3.45
C ILE A 18 27.07 -5.29 3.01
N ALA A 19 27.66 -4.47 2.14
CA ALA A 19 26.98 -3.30 1.57
C ALA A 19 25.73 -3.67 0.75
N ALA A 20 25.79 -4.78 -0.01
CA ALA A 20 24.63 -5.30 -0.73
C ALA A 20 23.53 -5.81 0.22
N ALA A 21 23.89 -6.47 1.32
CA ALA A 21 22.95 -6.94 2.32
C ALA A 21 22.27 -5.79 3.08
N GLU A 22 23.02 -4.75 3.44
CA GLU A 22 22.50 -3.54 4.09
C GLU A 22 21.52 -2.79 3.18
N LYS A 23 21.88 -2.60 1.90
CA LYS A 23 20.99 -1.99 0.90
C LYS A 23 19.72 -2.82 0.66
N LEU A 24 19.81 -4.15 0.66
CA LEU A 24 18.65 -5.05 0.59
C LEU A 24 17.75 -4.94 1.83
N LEU A 25 18.34 -4.85 3.02
CA LEU A 25 17.62 -4.66 4.26
C LEU A 25 16.90 -3.31 4.30
N GLU A 26 17.59 -2.20 4.02
CA GLU A 26 16.97 -0.87 3.96
C GLU A 26 15.86 -0.80 2.91
N THR A 27 16.10 -1.38 1.74
CA THR A 27 15.09 -1.43 0.66
C THR A 27 13.89 -2.29 1.09
N GLY A 28 14.12 -3.46 1.68
CA GLY A 28 13.07 -4.34 2.19
C GLY A 28 12.23 -3.66 3.27
N VAL A 29 12.87 -3.00 4.25
CA VAL A 29 12.18 -2.25 5.31
C VAL A 29 11.34 -1.11 4.72
N ASN A 30 11.89 -0.33 3.79
CA ASN A 30 11.15 0.73 3.12
C ASN A 30 9.95 0.20 2.32
N PHE A 31 10.04 -1.02 1.76
CA PHE A 31 8.92 -1.64 1.06
C PHE A 31 7.83 -2.09 2.03
N GLN A 32 8.23 -2.74 3.13
CA GLN A 32 7.31 -3.15 4.19
C GLN A 32 6.55 -1.96 4.78
N VAL A 33 7.23 -0.84 5.03
CA VAL A 33 6.58 0.40 5.49
C VAL A 33 5.58 0.94 4.46
N GLN A 34 5.88 0.88 3.17
CA GLN A 34 4.97 1.30 2.10
C GLN A 34 3.73 0.39 2.01
N VAL A 35 3.91 -0.93 2.12
CA VAL A 35 2.80 -1.90 2.17
C VAL A 35 1.93 -1.65 3.39
N LEU A 36 2.53 -1.46 4.56
CA LEU A 36 1.79 -1.20 5.80
C LEU A 36 1.01 0.11 5.71
N ASN A 37 1.61 1.18 5.18
CA ASN A 37 0.93 2.46 4.99
C ASN A 37 -0.23 2.35 4.00
N ALA A 38 -0.04 1.64 2.88
CA ALA A 38 -1.11 1.38 1.91
C ALA A 38 -2.25 0.56 2.54
N ALA A 39 -1.92 -0.47 3.33
CA ALA A 39 -2.90 -1.26 4.06
C ALA A 39 -3.67 -0.44 5.10
N SER A 40 -2.98 0.40 5.88
CA SER A 40 -3.64 1.31 6.83
C SER A 40 -4.55 2.31 6.13
N ARG A 41 -4.15 2.85 4.97
CA ARG A 41 -5.02 3.74 4.17
C ARG A 41 -6.25 3.03 3.64
N LEU A 42 -6.10 1.80 3.14
CA LEU A 42 -7.24 0.97 2.72
C LEU A 42 -8.20 0.72 3.88
N GLN A 43 -7.68 0.41 5.07
CA GLN A 43 -8.51 0.19 6.26
C GLN A 43 -9.26 1.47 6.68
N ILE A 44 -8.58 2.62 6.72
CA ILE A 44 -9.21 3.90 7.06
C ILE A 44 -10.34 4.22 6.07
N GLU A 45 -10.07 4.13 4.76
CA GLU A 45 -11.07 4.42 3.74
C GLU A 45 -12.27 3.46 3.83
N SER A 46 -12.00 2.16 4.07
CA SER A 46 -13.05 1.17 4.27
C SER A 46 -13.93 1.48 5.49
N PHE A 47 -13.34 1.94 6.60
CA PHE A 47 -14.09 2.32 7.79
C PHE A 47 -14.91 3.59 7.58
N ASP A 48 -14.33 4.58 6.89
CA ASP A 48 -15.05 5.81 6.52
C ASP A 48 -16.23 5.50 5.61
N PHE A 49 -16.05 4.59 4.63
CA PHE A 49 -17.12 4.10 3.78
C PHE A 49 -18.24 3.43 4.59
N LEU A 50 -17.90 2.52 5.50
CA LEU A 50 -18.88 1.84 6.35
C LEU A 50 -19.65 2.84 7.23
N MET A 51 -18.98 3.84 7.79
CA MET A 51 -19.62 4.89 8.58
C MET A 51 -20.59 5.71 7.73
N ARG A 52 -20.17 6.17 6.54
CA ARG A 52 -21.04 6.88 5.58
C ARG A 52 -22.28 6.06 5.23
N ARG A 53 -22.10 4.76 4.96
CA ARG A 53 -23.18 3.85 4.62
C ARG A 53 -24.17 3.66 5.77
N TYR A 54 -23.68 3.58 7.00
CA TYR A 54 -24.52 3.46 8.19
C TYR A 54 -25.37 4.73 8.39
N GLN A 55 -24.76 5.91 8.26
CA GLN A 55 -25.48 7.17 8.34
C GLN A 55 -26.57 7.29 7.27
N GLN A 56 -26.32 6.82 6.06
CA GLN A 56 -27.33 6.79 4.99
C GLN A 56 -28.48 5.83 5.27
N GLN A 57 -28.23 4.68 5.89
CA GLN A 57 -29.29 3.76 6.27
C GLN A 57 -30.18 4.35 7.37
N VAL A 58 -29.59 5.04 8.34
CA VAL A 58 -30.36 5.76 9.37
C VAL A 58 -31.21 6.87 8.73
N ARG A 59 -30.65 7.63 7.78
CA ARG A 59 -31.41 8.63 7.02
C ARG A 59 -32.55 8.01 6.23
N LEU A 60 -32.29 6.93 5.49
CA LEU A 60 -33.33 6.21 4.74
C LEU A 60 -34.50 5.80 5.63
N VAL A 61 -34.24 5.24 6.81
CA VAL A 61 -35.30 4.86 7.75
C VAL A 61 -36.07 6.08 8.23
N GLY A 62 -35.38 7.17 8.57
CA GLY A 62 -36.01 8.44 8.94
C GLY A 62 -36.90 9.01 7.84
N ASP A 63 -36.39 9.02 6.60
CA ASP A 63 -37.09 9.54 5.43
C ASP A 63 -38.29 8.67 5.04
N LEU A 64 -38.18 7.34 5.16
CA LEU A 64 -39.31 6.42 4.95
C LEU A 64 -40.43 6.63 5.99
N VAL A 65 -40.07 6.81 7.26
CA VAL A 65 -41.04 7.08 8.33
C VAL A 65 -41.73 8.42 8.08
N GLY A 66 -41.00 9.44 7.64
CA GLY A 66 -41.57 10.74 7.25
C GLY A 66 -42.46 10.65 6.00
N SER A 67 -42.11 9.80 5.04
CA SER A 67 -42.82 9.61 3.77
C SER A 67 -44.04 8.69 3.86
N ALA A 68 -44.27 8.00 4.99
CA ALA A 68 -45.36 7.05 5.16
C ALA A 68 -46.77 7.66 4.96
N GLY A 69 -46.88 9.00 4.96
CA GLY A 69 -48.13 9.73 4.69
C GLY A 69 -48.24 10.38 3.31
N SER A 70 -47.18 10.43 2.49
CA SER A 70 -47.14 11.24 1.26
C SER A 70 -46.96 10.45 -0.04
N ASN A 71 -46.90 9.11 0.00
CA ASN A 71 -46.71 8.23 -1.17
C ASN A 71 -45.36 8.40 -1.92
N ASP A 72 -44.40 9.12 -1.32
CA ASP A 72 -43.07 9.41 -1.91
C ASP A 72 -42.01 8.34 -1.61
N ALA A 73 -42.40 7.20 -1.05
CA ALA A 73 -41.46 6.20 -0.54
C ALA A 73 -40.55 5.63 -1.66
N LEU A 74 -41.05 5.56 -2.89
CA LEU A 74 -40.28 5.12 -4.05
C LEU A 74 -39.20 6.13 -4.45
N ASP A 75 -39.47 7.43 -4.34
CA ASP A 75 -38.50 8.48 -4.64
C ASP A 75 -37.39 8.50 -3.57
N VAL A 76 -37.76 8.34 -2.30
CA VAL A 76 -36.80 8.21 -1.18
C VAL A 76 -35.88 7.00 -1.38
N ILE A 77 -36.43 5.84 -1.78
CA ILE A 77 -35.62 4.65 -2.11
C ILE A 77 -34.73 4.91 -3.34
N GLY A 78 -35.27 5.59 -4.36
CA GLY A 78 -34.54 5.93 -5.58
C GLY A 78 -33.31 6.79 -5.31
N ASP A 79 -33.46 7.83 -4.50
CA ASP A 79 -32.36 8.70 -4.10
C ASP A 79 -31.33 7.97 -3.24
N PHE A 80 -31.77 7.11 -2.32
CA PHE A 80 -30.85 6.26 -1.55
C PHE A 80 -30.02 5.34 -2.44
N VAL A 81 -30.64 4.69 -3.45
CA VAL A 81 -29.91 3.82 -4.39
C VAL A 81 -28.94 4.63 -5.24
N ARG A 82 -29.34 5.83 -5.70
CA ARG A 82 -28.47 6.72 -6.48
C ARG A 82 -27.23 7.10 -5.68
N VAL A 83 -27.40 7.57 -4.45
CA VAL A 83 -26.30 7.95 -3.56
C VAL A 83 -25.42 6.73 -3.25
N ALA A 84 -26.01 5.58 -2.94
CA ALA A 84 -25.25 4.36 -2.67
C ALA A 84 -24.37 3.95 -3.87
N ARG A 85 -24.87 4.03 -5.11
CA ARG A 85 -24.07 3.72 -6.30
C ARG A 85 -22.86 4.64 -6.46
N ILE A 86 -23.04 5.94 -6.23
CA ILE A 86 -21.95 6.92 -6.32
C ILE A 86 -20.88 6.61 -5.28
N ASP A 87 -21.29 6.31 -4.05
CA ASP A 87 -20.36 5.99 -2.97
C ASP A 87 -19.58 4.70 -3.23
N TYR A 88 -20.23 3.64 -3.71
CA TYR A 88 -19.53 2.41 -4.09
C TYR A 88 -18.55 2.62 -5.24
N ALA A 89 -18.91 3.44 -6.24
CA ALA A 89 -18.01 3.77 -7.34
C ALA A 89 -16.79 4.58 -6.84
N SER A 90 -17.01 5.53 -5.93
CA SER A 90 -15.94 6.31 -5.30
C SER A 90 -15.01 5.43 -4.48
N GLU A 91 -15.56 4.52 -3.67
CA GLU A 91 -14.78 3.60 -2.85
C GLU A 91 -13.92 2.66 -3.70
N ALA A 92 -14.51 2.08 -4.74
CA ALA A 92 -13.78 1.25 -5.70
C ALA A 92 -12.64 2.02 -6.37
N SER A 93 -12.87 3.28 -6.75
CA SER A 93 -11.84 4.15 -7.32
C SER A 93 -10.71 4.42 -6.33
N ASN A 94 -11.01 4.66 -5.05
CA ASN A 94 -10.01 4.88 -4.01
C ASN A 94 -9.15 3.63 -3.77
N ILE A 95 -9.78 2.45 -3.67
CA ILE A 95 -9.08 1.16 -3.53
C ILE A 95 -8.14 0.93 -4.73
N LEU A 96 -8.63 1.14 -5.95
CA LEU A 96 -7.84 1.00 -7.17
C LEU A 96 -6.66 1.97 -7.22
N MET A 97 -6.87 3.23 -6.80
CA MET A 97 -5.80 4.23 -6.73
C MET A 97 -4.69 3.82 -5.75
N ILE A 98 -5.06 3.33 -4.55
CA ILE A 98 -4.08 2.85 -3.56
C ILE A 98 -3.34 1.63 -4.11
N GLY A 99 -4.06 0.66 -4.67
CA GLY A 99 -3.48 -0.53 -5.29
C GLY A 99 -2.52 -0.22 -6.44
N SER A 100 -2.92 0.68 -7.34
CA SER A 100 -2.08 1.13 -8.46
C SER A 100 -0.81 1.83 -7.98
N LYS A 101 -0.90 2.64 -6.91
CA LYS A 101 0.26 3.31 -6.33
C LYS A 101 1.26 2.30 -5.76
N LEU A 102 0.76 1.29 -5.02
CA LEU A 102 1.59 0.23 -4.47
C LEU A 102 2.25 -0.61 -5.57
N ALA A 103 1.48 -1.01 -6.58
CA ALA A 103 1.98 -1.78 -7.73
C ALA A 103 3.04 -1.00 -8.53
N SER A 104 2.83 0.31 -8.75
CA SER A 104 3.81 1.17 -9.42
C SER A 104 5.11 1.29 -8.62
N GLN A 105 5.02 1.45 -7.29
CA GLN A 105 6.20 1.48 -6.42
C GLN A 105 6.96 0.15 -6.44
N ALA A 106 6.26 -0.99 -6.41
CA ALA A 106 6.88 -2.31 -6.52
C ALA A 106 7.58 -2.49 -7.88
N ALA A 107 6.90 -2.14 -8.98
CA ALA A 107 7.46 -2.23 -10.33
C ALA A 107 8.68 -1.33 -10.52
N HIS A 108 8.66 -0.11 -9.95
CA HIS A 108 9.81 0.79 -9.99
C HIS A 108 11.02 0.20 -9.26
N ARG A 109 10.81 -0.38 -8.07
CA ARG A 109 11.90 -1.05 -7.32
C ARG A 109 12.47 -2.25 -8.05
N MET A 110 11.63 -3.12 -8.62
CA MET A 110 12.09 -4.26 -9.42
C MET A 110 12.96 -3.81 -10.61
N ARG A 111 12.59 -2.69 -11.26
CA ARG A 111 13.40 -2.12 -12.35
C ARG A 111 14.74 -1.60 -11.86
N GLU A 112 14.78 -0.95 -10.70
CA GLU A 112 16.03 -0.42 -10.12
C GLU A 112 16.97 -1.56 -9.71
N GLU A 113 16.46 -2.60 -9.05
CA GLU A 113 17.22 -3.79 -8.67
C GLU A 113 17.78 -4.53 -9.90
N ALA A 114 16.97 -4.69 -10.95
CA ALA A 114 17.43 -5.29 -12.20
C ALA A 114 18.54 -4.46 -12.87
N ARG A 115 18.42 -3.13 -12.85
CA ARG A 115 19.42 -2.22 -13.43
C ARG A 115 20.75 -2.29 -12.69
N THR A 116 20.72 -2.25 -11.36
CA THR A 116 21.93 -2.37 -10.53
C THR A 116 22.62 -3.72 -10.70
N THR A 117 21.87 -4.82 -10.84
CA THR A 117 22.45 -6.16 -11.07
C THR A 117 23.15 -6.26 -12.43
N LEU A 118 22.58 -5.64 -13.46
CA LEU A 118 23.17 -5.55 -14.80
C LEU A 118 24.47 -4.72 -14.81
N GLU A 119 24.45 -3.57 -14.13
CA GLU A 119 25.62 -2.69 -13.99
C GLU A 119 26.77 -3.37 -13.23
N ASP A 120 26.49 -4.07 -12.12
CA ASP A 120 27.48 -4.83 -11.35
C ASP A 120 28.07 -6.01 -12.14
N SER A 121 27.23 -6.70 -12.92
CA SER A 121 27.68 -7.82 -13.77
C SER A 121 28.58 -7.32 -14.90
N ALA A 122 28.24 -6.19 -15.51
CA ALA A 122 29.08 -5.55 -16.53
C ALA A 122 30.42 -5.08 -15.93
N ALA A 123 30.42 -4.45 -14.76
CA ALA A 123 31.63 -4.01 -14.07
C ALA A 123 32.56 -5.19 -13.71
N ARG A 124 32.01 -6.34 -13.29
CA ARG A 124 32.79 -7.57 -13.04
C ARG A 124 33.35 -8.24 -14.29
N THR A 125 32.77 -8.00 -15.47
CA THR A 125 33.20 -8.65 -16.72
C THR A 125 34.29 -7.85 -17.44
N VAL A 126 34.46 -6.57 -17.10
CA VAL A 126 35.45 -5.66 -17.71
C VAL A 126 36.75 -5.55 -16.88
N ALA A 127 36.76 -6.04 -15.64
CA ALA A 127 37.93 -6.12 -14.76
C ALA A 127 38.65 -7.48 -14.88
#